data_AF-A0A7S0FYR2-F1
#
_entry.id   AF-A0A7S0FYR2-F1
#
_cell.length_a   1.000
_cell.length_b   1.000
_cell.length_c   1.000
_cell.angle_alpha   90.00
_cell.angle_beta   90.00
_cell.angle_gamma   90.00
#
_symmetry.space_group_name_H-M   'P 1'
#
loop_
_entity.id
_entity.type
_entity.pdbx_description
1 polymer ?
#
loop_
_entity_poly.entity_id
_entity_poly.type
_entity_poly.pdbx_seq_one_letter_code
_entity_poly.pdbx_strand_id
1 'polypeptide(L)'
;KSPRRSEIDCKHVTDVDTYYENGARETKRVKPPDGVGTRVLRKQRLADLNVTCPLSQYDLRYSLSSEEDLAKSGSSRPRSRRTKNRQSYRFSNVVIDITAVELEEPLTSEGDKLVSVGVPQNTFEVEVELVYPDGYDLLRECEHIKVRKEQGDAVHTSSLHKLIQELVDTVRGILAATDRK
;
A
#
# COMPACT_ATOMS: atom_id res chain seq x y z
N LYS A 1 33.08 -12.52 -10.43
CA LYS A 1 31.71 -12.97 -10.82
C LYS A 1 30.77 -11.81 -10.54
N SER A 2 30.17 -11.20 -11.57
CA SER A 2 29.14 -10.18 -11.33
C SER A 2 27.97 -10.84 -10.60
N PRO A 3 27.37 -10.19 -9.59
CA PRO A 3 26.15 -10.72 -8.98
C PRO A 3 25.09 -10.85 -10.07
N ARG A 4 24.38 -11.99 -10.12
CA ARG A 4 23.20 -12.13 -10.97
C ARG A 4 22.22 -11.05 -10.53
N ARG A 5 21.87 -10.15 -11.42
CA ARG A 5 20.87 -9.10 -11.18
C ARG A 5 19.58 -9.81 -10.80
N SER A 6 19.06 -9.59 -9.59
CA SER A 6 17.76 -10.17 -9.23
C SER A 6 16.70 -9.59 -10.17
N GLU A 7 15.80 -10.44 -10.63
CA GLU A 7 14.74 -10.06 -11.56
C GLU A 7 13.77 -9.08 -10.87
N ILE A 8 13.33 -8.06 -11.61
CA ILE A 8 12.35 -7.08 -11.14
C ILE A 8 11.03 -7.43 -11.84
N ASP A 9 10.02 -7.79 -11.06
CA ASP A 9 8.69 -8.01 -11.60
C ASP A 9 7.97 -6.66 -11.73
N CYS A 10 7.34 -6.46 -12.88
CA CYS A 10 6.68 -5.20 -13.21
C CYS A 10 5.22 -5.44 -13.53
N LYS A 11 4.33 -4.61 -12.97
CA LYS A 11 2.89 -4.71 -13.19
C LYS A 11 2.26 -3.33 -13.31
N HIS A 12 1.42 -3.14 -14.32
CA HIS A 12 0.61 -1.94 -14.51
C HIS A 12 -0.86 -2.28 -14.31
N VAL A 13 -1.54 -1.58 -13.40
CA VAL A 13 -2.97 -1.78 -13.14
C VAL A 13 -3.72 -0.46 -13.06
N THR A 14 -4.99 -0.51 -13.46
CA THR A 14 -5.95 0.56 -13.18
C THR A 14 -7.10 -0.01 -12.38
N ASP A 15 -7.27 0.52 -11.17
CA ASP A 15 -8.28 0.09 -10.22
C ASP A 15 -9.16 1.29 -9.82
N VAL A 16 -10.44 1.03 -9.57
CA VAL A 16 -11.43 2.01 -9.11
C VAL A 16 -11.79 1.66 -7.67
N ASP A 17 -11.45 2.54 -6.74
CA ASP A 17 -11.81 2.41 -5.33
C ASP A 17 -13.12 3.17 -5.08
N THR A 18 -14.13 2.51 -4.52
CA THR A 18 -15.37 3.11 -4.01
C THR A 18 -15.41 2.95 -2.49
N TYR A 19 -15.57 4.07 -1.78
CA TYR A 19 -15.62 4.11 -0.33
C TYR A 19 -17.05 4.24 0.17
N TYR A 20 -17.40 3.49 1.21
CA TYR A 20 -18.73 3.44 1.78
C TYR A 20 -18.76 4.03 3.19
N GLU A 21 -19.93 4.50 3.63
CA GLU A 21 -20.12 5.10 4.96
C GLU A 21 -19.79 4.16 6.12
N ASN A 22 -19.94 2.84 5.92
CA ASN A 22 -19.58 1.81 6.90
C ASN A 22 -18.06 1.50 6.97
N GLY A 23 -17.23 2.29 6.30
CA GLY A 23 -15.78 2.13 6.23
C GLY A 23 -15.30 1.01 5.29
N ALA A 24 -16.19 0.35 4.56
CA ALA A 24 -15.80 -0.58 3.50
C ALA A 24 -15.23 0.18 2.29
N ARG A 25 -14.30 -0.47 1.61
CA ARG A 25 -13.77 -0.08 0.31
C ARG A 25 -13.98 -1.22 -0.67
N GLU A 26 -14.68 -0.95 -1.75
CA GLU A 26 -14.74 -1.84 -2.92
C GLU A 26 -13.70 -1.37 -3.93
N THR A 27 -12.82 -2.26 -4.36
CA THR A 27 -11.82 -2.03 -5.39
C THR A 27 -12.18 -2.87 -6.61
N LYS A 28 -12.42 -2.21 -7.76
CA LYS A 28 -12.73 -2.84 -9.05
C LYS A 28 -11.61 -2.62 -10.06
N ARG A 29 -11.03 -3.68 -10.60
CA ARG A 29 -10.06 -3.58 -11.69
C ARG A 29 -10.77 -3.25 -13.01
N VAL A 30 -10.27 -2.25 -13.76
CA VAL A 30 -10.90 -1.79 -15.01
C VAL A 30 -10.81 -2.84 -16.13
N LYS A 31 -9.73 -3.63 -16.15
CA LYS A 31 -9.51 -4.74 -17.10
C LYS A 31 -8.94 -5.96 -16.36
N PRO A 32 -9.78 -6.74 -15.65
CA PRO A 32 -9.29 -7.90 -14.92
C PRO A 32 -8.90 -9.01 -15.91
N PRO A 33 -7.75 -9.69 -15.71
CA PRO A 33 -7.32 -10.77 -16.59
C PRO A 33 -8.31 -11.96 -16.61
N ASP A 34 -8.99 -12.23 -15.48
CA ASP A 34 -9.84 -13.42 -15.30
C ASP A 34 -11.34 -13.10 -15.18
N GLY A 35 -11.76 -11.88 -15.53
CA GLY A 35 -13.15 -11.42 -15.41
C GLY A 35 -13.64 -11.17 -13.97
N VAL A 36 -12.96 -11.71 -12.96
CA VAL A 36 -13.21 -11.42 -11.54
C VAL A 36 -12.22 -10.36 -11.06
N GLY A 37 -12.70 -9.13 -10.88
CA GLY A 37 -11.86 -7.97 -10.57
C GLY A 37 -12.27 -7.19 -9.34
N THR A 38 -13.19 -7.70 -8.53
CA THR A 38 -13.77 -6.96 -7.39
C THR A 38 -13.29 -7.54 -6.07
N ARG A 39 -12.67 -6.71 -5.23
CA ARG A 39 -12.32 -7.02 -3.84
C ARG A 39 -13.00 -6.01 -2.94
N VAL A 40 -13.63 -6.46 -1.86
CA VAL A 40 -14.14 -5.57 -0.81
C VAL A 40 -13.33 -5.81 0.45
N LEU A 41 -12.88 -4.72 1.07
CA LEU A 41 -12.10 -4.80 2.31
C LEU A 41 -12.44 -3.63 3.23
N ARG A 42 -12.07 -3.77 4.50
CA ARG A 42 -11.99 -2.68 5.46
C ARG A 42 -10.53 -2.47 5.85
N LYS A 43 -10.03 -1.24 5.70
CA LYS A 43 -8.67 -0.86 6.10
C LYS A 43 -8.72 -0.04 7.38
N GLN A 44 -7.97 -0.45 8.39
CA GLN A 44 -7.82 0.30 9.63
C GLN A 44 -6.37 0.73 9.80
N ARG A 45 -6.15 2.04 9.97
CA ARG A 45 -4.83 2.59 10.32
C ARG A 45 -4.55 2.27 11.79
N LEU A 46 -3.44 1.59 12.06
CA LEU A 46 -3.04 1.18 13.42
C LEU A 46 -2.03 2.16 14.02
N ALA A 47 -1.05 2.57 13.25
CA ALA A 47 0.00 3.48 13.69
C ALA A 47 0.66 4.21 12.51
N ASP A 48 1.27 5.35 12.81
CA ASP A 48 2.08 6.13 11.89
C ASP A 48 3.36 6.61 12.57
N LEU A 49 4.44 6.67 11.79
CA LEU A 49 5.69 7.32 12.14
C LEU A 49 6.06 8.29 11.02
N ASN A 50 5.99 9.58 11.31
CA ASN A 50 6.40 10.64 10.40
C ASN A 50 7.89 10.94 10.61
N VAL A 51 8.66 11.03 9.53
CA VAL A 51 10.09 11.33 9.54
C VAL A 51 10.32 12.54 8.66
N THR A 52 10.73 13.64 9.29
CA THR A 52 11.14 14.85 8.56
C THR A 52 12.51 14.60 7.92
N CYS A 53 12.62 14.89 6.63
CA CYS A 53 13.84 14.69 5.85
C CYS A 53 14.36 16.06 5.37
N PRO A 54 15.07 16.83 6.22
CA PRO A 54 15.42 18.23 5.93
C PRO A 54 16.34 18.41 4.72
N LEU A 55 16.98 17.34 4.25
CA LEU A 55 17.88 17.34 3.09
C LEU A 55 17.22 16.78 1.83
N SER A 56 15.92 16.48 1.86
CA SER A 56 15.17 15.96 0.72
C SER A 56 13.95 16.82 0.41
N GLN A 57 13.46 16.77 -0.83
CA GLN A 57 12.24 17.46 -1.24
C GLN A 57 10.96 16.86 -0.61
N TYR A 58 11.06 15.66 -0.04
CA TYR A 58 9.93 14.92 0.49
C TYR A 58 10.21 14.42 1.91
N ASP A 59 9.23 14.60 2.78
CA ASP A 59 9.16 13.90 4.07
C ASP A 59 8.61 12.48 3.90
N LEU A 60 8.89 11.61 4.87
CA LEU A 60 8.45 10.22 4.86
C LEU A 60 7.39 9.96 5.93
N ARG A 61 6.46 9.04 5.63
CA ARG A 61 5.57 8.45 6.62
C ARG A 61 5.60 6.94 6.51
N TYR A 62 6.03 6.27 7.58
CA TYR A 62 5.82 4.84 7.75
C TYR A 62 4.44 4.61 8.35
N SER A 63 3.65 3.77 7.70
CA SER A 63 2.26 3.53 8.08
C SER A 63 2.00 2.05 8.28
N LEU A 64 1.41 1.70 9.42
CA LEU A 64 0.96 0.34 9.70
C LEU A 64 -0.57 0.29 9.65
N SER A 65 -1.13 -0.59 8.83
CA SER A 65 -2.58 -0.78 8.72
C SER A 65 -2.93 -2.26 8.74
N SER A 66 -4.09 -2.61 9.29
CA SER A 66 -4.73 -3.90 9.03
C SER A 66 -5.71 -3.78 7.87
N GLU A 67 -5.83 -4.86 7.09
CA GLU A 67 -6.82 -4.98 6.02
C GLU A 67 -7.62 -6.27 6.26
N GLU A 68 -8.93 -6.13 6.40
CA GLU A 68 -9.88 -7.23 6.58
C GLU A 68 -10.69 -7.41 5.30
N ASP A 69 -10.67 -8.60 4.70
CA ASP A 69 -11.50 -8.91 3.54
C ASP A 69 -12.97 -9.04 3.96
N LEU A 70 -13.86 -8.42 3.18
CA LEU A 70 -15.30 -8.46 3.39
C LEU A 70 -15.98 -9.18 2.22
N ALA A 71 -17.04 -9.93 2.50
CA ALA A 71 -17.80 -10.61 1.46
C ALA A 71 -18.54 -9.64 0.52
N LYS A 72 -18.99 -8.50 1.06
CA LYS A 72 -19.70 -7.44 0.32
C LYS A 72 -19.65 -6.11 1.07
N SER A 73 -19.82 -5.00 0.36
CA SER A 73 -19.90 -3.64 0.94
C SER A 73 -21.18 -3.39 1.76
N GLY A 74 -22.17 -4.30 1.66
CA GLY A 74 -23.46 -4.19 2.33
C GLY A 74 -24.43 -3.27 1.58
N SER A 75 -25.47 -2.79 2.25
CA SER A 75 -26.42 -1.78 1.73
C SER A 75 -25.99 -0.34 2.06
N SER A 76 -24.71 -0.13 2.37
CA SER A 76 -24.19 1.19 2.73
C SER A 76 -24.09 2.09 1.50
N ARG A 77 -24.30 3.39 1.68
CA ARG A 77 -24.20 4.37 0.61
C ARG A 77 -22.72 4.63 0.27
N PRO A 78 -22.34 4.69 -1.02
CA PRO A 78 -21.01 5.14 -1.41
C PRO A 78 -20.87 6.64 -1.14
N ARG A 79 -19.74 7.00 -0.53
CA ARG A 79 -19.38 8.34 -0.09
C ARG A 79 -18.47 9.04 -1.09
N SER A 80 -17.48 8.32 -1.61
CA SER A 80 -16.50 8.85 -2.56
C SER A 80 -15.96 7.75 -3.45
N ARG A 81 -15.38 8.17 -4.57
CA ARG A 81 -14.75 7.29 -5.53
C ARG A 81 -13.42 7.88 -5.97
N ARG A 82 -12.47 7.00 -6.29
CA ARG A 82 -11.21 7.41 -6.90
C ARG A 82 -10.75 6.38 -7.91
N THR A 83 -10.10 6.85 -8.95
CA THR A 83 -9.43 6.02 -9.95
C THR A 83 -7.94 6.03 -9.68
N LYS A 84 -7.34 4.85 -9.55
CA LYS A 84 -5.91 4.66 -9.31
C LYS A 84 -5.27 4.07 -10.57
N ASN A 85 -4.31 4.78 -11.14
CA ASN A 85 -3.44 4.29 -12.20
C ASN A 85 -2.06 4.01 -11.60
N ARG A 86 -1.69 2.73 -11.48
CA ARG A 86 -0.57 2.28 -10.66
C ARG A 86 0.44 1.44 -11.45
N GLN A 87 1.68 1.87 -11.41
CA GLN A 87 2.84 1.09 -11.84
C GLN A 87 3.55 0.51 -10.61
N SER A 88 3.56 -0.82 -10.49
CA SER A 88 4.15 -1.56 -9.38
C SER A 88 5.43 -2.26 -9.82
N TYR A 89 6.48 -2.16 -9.02
CA TYR A 89 7.75 -2.87 -9.19
C TYR A 89 8.01 -3.71 -7.96
N ARG A 90 8.17 -5.03 -8.13
CA ARG A 90 8.57 -5.93 -7.05
C ARG A 90 10.02 -6.32 -7.21
N PHE A 91 10.79 -6.15 -6.14
CA PHE A 91 12.15 -6.63 -6.03
C PHE A 91 12.32 -7.25 -4.65
N SER A 92 12.63 -8.54 -4.59
CA SER A 92 12.77 -9.26 -3.32
C SER A 92 11.48 -9.13 -2.46
N ASN A 93 11.59 -8.66 -1.22
CA ASN A 93 10.49 -8.46 -0.28
C ASN A 93 9.93 -7.04 -0.30
N VAL A 94 10.27 -6.24 -1.31
CA VAL A 94 9.82 -4.85 -1.41
C VAL A 94 9.00 -4.65 -2.67
N VAL A 95 7.89 -3.94 -2.55
CA VAL A 95 7.09 -3.44 -3.67
C VAL A 95 7.12 -1.92 -3.66
N ILE A 96 7.42 -1.34 -4.82
CA ILE A 96 7.37 0.10 -5.05
C ILE A 96 6.16 0.37 -5.94
N ASP A 97 5.21 1.13 -5.42
CA ASP A 97 4.00 1.53 -6.13
C ASP A 97 4.08 3.02 -6.49
N ILE A 98 4.08 3.32 -7.78
CA ILE A 98 3.95 4.69 -8.30
C ILE A 98 2.52 4.84 -8.80
N THR A 99 1.74 5.70 -8.14
CA THR A 99 0.30 5.81 -8.38
C THR A 99 -0.09 7.24 -8.73
N ALA A 100 -0.80 7.41 -9.84
CA ALA A 100 -1.61 8.60 -10.09
C ALA A 100 -3.05 8.32 -9.62
N VAL A 101 -3.59 9.17 -8.76
CA VAL A 101 -4.92 9.04 -8.19
C VAL A 101 -5.77 10.21 -8.64
N GLU A 102 -6.93 9.92 -9.23
CA GLU A 102 -7.96 10.89 -9.57
C GLU A 102 -9.12 10.73 -8.57
N LEU A 103 -9.42 11.78 -7.80
CA LEU A 103 -10.46 11.79 -6.78
C LEU A 103 -11.75 12.39 -7.31
N GLU A 104 -12.86 11.65 -7.16
CA GLU A 104 -14.23 12.10 -7.43
C GLU A 104 -14.92 12.44 -6.09
N GLU A 105 -14.88 13.71 -5.66
CA GLU A 105 -15.49 14.19 -4.40
C GLU A 105 -16.95 14.67 -4.55
N PRO A 106 -17.65 14.79 -3.40
CA PRO A 106 -18.48 13.73 -2.85
C PRO A 106 -19.58 13.32 -3.82
N LEU A 107 -19.94 12.03 -3.78
CA LEU A 107 -21.00 11.51 -4.64
C LEU A 107 -22.37 11.89 -4.06
N THR A 108 -23.12 12.73 -4.77
CA THR A 108 -24.55 12.93 -4.46
C THR A 108 -25.40 11.90 -5.19
N SER A 109 -26.60 11.67 -4.66
CA SER A 109 -27.60 10.78 -5.24
C SER A 109 -28.66 11.65 -5.91
N GLU A 110 -28.55 11.85 -7.22
CA GLU A 110 -29.67 12.34 -8.03
C GLU A 110 -30.30 11.13 -8.73
N GLY A 111 -31.34 10.55 -8.11
CA GLY A 111 -31.89 9.24 -8.51
C GLY A 111 -30.91 8.09 -8.24
N ASP A 112 -31.04 6.98 -8.99
CA ASP A 112 -30.16 5.80 -8.90
C ASP A 112 -28.73 6.03 -9.44
N LYS A 113 -28.36 7.26 -9.82
CA LYS A 113 -27.06 7.60 -10.38
C LYS A 113 -26.21 8.38 -9.38
N LEU A 114 -24.96 7.96 -9.24
CA LEU A 114 -23.94 8.66 -8.46
C LEU A 114 -23.28 9.71 -9.35
N VAL A 115 -23.29 10.97 -8.90
CA VAL A 115 -22.71 12.10 -9.64
C VAL A 115 -21.65 12.75 -8.76
N SER A 116 -20.45 12.96 -9.31
CA SER A 116 -19.38 13.72 -8.67
C SER A 116 -19.70 15.21 -8.67
N VAL A 117 -19.63 15.87 -7.52
CA VAL A 117 -20.01 17.30 -7.37
C VAL A 117 -18.79 18.22 -7.26
N GLY A 118 -17.57 17.68 -7.27
CA GLY A 118 -16.32 18.44 -7.19
C GLY A 118 -15.51 18.50 -8.49
N VAL A 119 -14.51 19.40 -8.50
CA VAL A 119 -13.43 19.37 -9.49
C VAL A 119 -12.54 18.16 -9.19
N PRO A 120 -12.22 17.30 -10.17
CA PRO A 120 -11.32 16.17 -9.96
C PRO A 120 -9.98 16.65 -9.40
N GLN A 121 -9.55 16.07 -8.28
CA GLN A 121 -8.23 16.31 -7.73
C GLN A 121 -7.29 15.17 -8.09
N ASN A 122 -6.10 15.53 -8.58
CA ASN A 122 -5.07 14.56 -8.92
C ASN A 122 -3.97 14.57 -7.86
N THR A 123 -3.66 13.41 -7.31
CA THR A 123 -2.46 13.20 -6.47
C THR A 123 -1.52 12.21 -7.12
N PHE A 124 -0.22 12.40 -6.87
CA PHE A 124 0.84 11.48 -7.31
C PHE A 124 1.51 10.94 -6.06
N GLU A 125 1.47 9.61 -5.91
CA GLU A 125 1.88 8.91 -4.70
C GLU A 125 3.00 7.92 -5.06
N VAL A 126 4.03 7.86 -4.21
CA VAL A 126 5.04 6.81 -4.23
C VAL A 126 4.98 6.08 -2.89
N GLU A 127 4.62 4.80 -2.92
CA GLU A 127 4.51 3.95 -1.74
C GLU A 127 5.56 2.84 -1.83
N VAL A 128 6.16 2.48 -0.69
CA VAL A 128 7.07 1.34 -0.58
C VAL A 128 6.53 0.40 0.48
N GLU A 129 6.22 -0.83 0.09
CA GLU A 129 5.59 -1.83 0.95
C GLU A 129 6.51 -3.05 1.13
N LEU A 130 6.52 -3.61 2.35
CA LEU A 130 7.13 -4.90 2.61
C LEU A 130 6.14 -6.01 2.27
N VAL A 131 6.55 -6.93 1.39
CA VAL A 131 5.76 -8.09 0.98
C VAL A 131 6.55 -9.34 1.25
N TYR A 132 6.02 -10.19 2.12
CA TYR A 132 6.61 -11.48 2.42
C TYR A 132 6.09 -12.53 1.43
N PRO A 133 6.98 -13.39 0.89
CA PRO A 133 6.54 -14.64 0.30
C PRO A 133 5.96 -15.56 1.39
N ASP A 134 4.99 -16.40 1.00
CA ASP A 134 4.55 -17.58 1.75
C ASP A 134 3.74 -17.36 3.05
N GLY A 135 3.04 -16.23 3.19
CA GLY A 135 2.11 -16.00 4.30
C GLY A 135 2.79 -15.85 5.67
N TYR A 136 4.11 -15.74 5.68
CA TYR A 136 4.83 -15.12 6.79
C TYR A 136 4.49 -13.63 6.79
N ASP A 137 4.21 -13.03 7.93
CA ASP A 137 4.09 -11.59 8.03
C ASP A 137 5.06 -11.06 9.09
N LEU A 138 5.25 -9.74 9.09
CA LEU A 138 6.04 -9.05 10.09
C LEU A 138 5.53 -9.36 11.51
N LEU A 139 4.23 -9.64 11.65
CA LEU A 139 3.58 -9.93 12.93
C LEU A 139 4.13 -11.22 13.53
N ARG A 140 4.21 -12.30 12.74
CA ARG A 140 4.73 -13.60 13.16
C ARG A 140 6.19 -13.53 13.58
N GLU A 141 7.02 -12.78 12.84
CA GLU A 141 8.41 -12.53 13.24
C GLU A 141 8.50 -11.72 14.54
N CYS A 142 7.63 -10.71 14.73
CA CYS A 142 7.56 -9.97 15.99
C CYS A 142 7.12 -10.86 17.16
N GLU A 143 6.15 -11.74 16.95
CA GLU A 143 5.69 -12.70 17.95
C GLU A 143 6.78 -13.70 18.35
N HIS A 144 7.50 -14.26 17.37
CA HIS A 144 8.65 -15.14 17.64
C HIS A 144 9.74 -14.43 18.46
N ILE A 145 10.04 -13.17 18.15
CA ILE A 145 10.98 -12.35 18.91
C ILE A 145 10.48 -12.14 20.35
N LYS A 146 9.19 -11.84 20.52
CA LYS A 146 8.57 -11.62 21.83
C LYS A 146 8.66 -12.87 22.71
N VAL A 147 8.25 -14.03 22.18
CA VAL A 147 8.27 -15.31 22.91
C VAL A 147 9.70 -15.68 23.34
N ARG A 148 10.68 -15.59 22.43
CA ARG A 148 12.09 -15.87 22.77
C ARG A 148 12.63 -14.94 23.85
N LYS A 149 12.27 -13.66 23.78
CA LYS A 149 12.65 -12.67 24.79
C LYS A 149 12.05 -13.02 26.16
N GLU A 150 10.79 -13.45 26.21
CA GLU A 150 10.12 -13.90 27.44
C GLU A 150 10.75 -15.19 28.01
N GLN A 151 11.29 -16.05 27.15
CA GLN A 151 11.99 -17.28 27.53
C GLN A 151 13.46 -17.06 27.94
N GLY A 152 13.98 -15.83 27.82
CA GLY A 152 15.38 -15.51 28.13
C GLY A 152 16.37 -15.97 27.06
N ASP A 153 15.90 -16.39 25.89
CA ASP A 153 16.73 -16.83 24.78
C ASP A 153 17.43 -15.65 24.10
N ALA A 154 18.61 -15.92 23.54
CA ALA A 154 19.28 -14.97 22.66
C ALA A 154 18.41 -14.70 21.41
N VAL A 155 17.89 -13.49 21.31
CA VAL A 155 17.07 -13.07 20.17
C VAL A 155 17.96 -12.77 18.97
N HIS A 156 17.98 -13.66 17.99
CA HIS A 156 18.55 -13.37 16.67
C HIS A 156 17.55 -12.58 15.81
N THR A 157 17.76 -11.27 15.71
CA THR A 157 16.95 -10.35 14.88
C THR A 157 17.49 -10.18 13.45
N SER A 158 18.41 -11.03 13.01
CA SER A 158 19.15 -10.84 11.76
C SER A 158 18.27 -10.82 10.51
N SER A 159 17.18 -11.61 10.48
CA SER A 159 16.22 -11.61 9.38
C SER A 159 15.39 -10.32 9.36
N LEU A 160 14.83 -9.91 10.50
CA LEU A 160 14.08 -8.66 10.62
C LEU A 160 14.95 -7.44 10.28
N HIS A 161 16.19 -7.42 10.76
CA HIS A 161 17.15 -6.35 10.46
C HIS A 161 17.41 -6.25 8.96
N LYS A 162 17.60 -7.38 8.26
CA LYS A 162 17.79 -7.40 6.80
C LYS A 162 16.59 -6.81 6.05
N LEU A 163 15.37 -7.14 6.47
CA LEU A 163 14.14 -6.64 5.84
C LEU A 163 13.96 -5.14 6.06
N ILE A 164 14.17 -4.67 7.30
CA ILE A 164 14.13 -3.25 7.61
C ILE A 164 15.21 -2.50 6.84
N GLN A 165 16.42 -3.06 6.78
CA GLN A 165 17.52 -2.48 6.02
C GLN A 165 17.20 -2.37 4.53
N GLU A 166 16.62 -3.42 3.93
CA GLU A 166 16.19 -3.44 2.53
C GLU A 166 15.11 -2.37 2.24
N LEU A 167 14.13 -2.21 3.13
CA LEU A 167 13.13 -1.15 3.05
C LEU A 167 13.78 0.24 3.12
N VAL A 168 14.63 0.47 4.13
CA VAL A 168 15.28 1.77 4.37
C VAL A 168 16.20 2.15 3.22
N ASP A 169 16.98 1.21 2.70
CA ASP A 169 17.88 1.46 1.57
C ASP A 169 17.10 1.73 0.28
N THR A 170 15.97 1.04 0.06
CA THR A 170 15.08 1.31 -1.07
C THR A 170 14.52 2.72 -1.01
N VAL A 171 13.99 3.13 0.15
CA VAL A 171 13.44 4.48 0.36
C VAL A 171 14.53 5.56 0.16
N ARG A 172 15.73 5.34 0.71
CA ARG A 172 16.87 6.25 0.50
C ARG A 172 17.26 6.36 -0.98
N GLY A 173 17.24 5.24 -1.70
CA GLY A 173 17.51 5.22 -3.14
C GLY A 173 16.50 6.05 -3.94
N ILE A 174 15.22 5.98 -3.57
CA ILE A 174 14.14 6.79 -4.18
C ILE A 174 14.36 8.28 -3.90
N LEU A 175 14.56 8.66 -2.63
CA LEU A 175 14.80 10.08 -2.27
C LEU A 175 16.02 10.65 -3.02
N ALA A 176 17.12 9.90 -3.05
CA ALA A 176 18.32 10.31 -3.79
C ALA A 176 18.11 10.39 -5.31
N ALA A 177 17.11 9.68 -5.87
CA ALA A 177 16.75 9.81 -7.27
C ALA A 177 15.87 11.04 -7.53
N THR A 178 15.01 11.43 -6.58
CA THR A 178 14.15 12.61 -6.71
C THR A 178 14.90 13.93 -6.50
N ASP A 179 15.95 13.91 -5.68
CA ASP A 179 16.76 15.11 -5.38
C ASP A 179 17.81 15.42 -6.47
N ARG A 180 18.02 14.52 -7.43
CA ARG A 180 18.86 14.76 -8.63
C ARG A 180 18.09 15.62 -9.64
N LYS A 181 18.00 16.92 -9.37
CA LYS A 181 17.60 17.95 -10.33
C LYS A 181 18.74 18.93 -10.55
#